data_AF-A0A452QA58-F1
#
_entry.id   AF-A0A452QA58-F1
#
_cell.length_a   1.000
_cell.length_b   1.000
_cell.length_c   1.000
_cell.angle_alpha   90.00
_cell.angle_beta   90.00
_cell.angle_gamma   90.00
#
_symmetry.space_group_name_H-M   'P 1'
#
loop_
_entity.id
_entity.type
_entity.pdbx_description
1 polymer ?
#
loop_
_entity_poly.entity_id
_entity_poly.type
_entity_poly.pdbx_seq_one_letter_code
_entity_poly.pdbx_strand_id
1 'polypeptide(L)'
;GEALEKNQQWLVYDQQREAYVKGLLAKIFELEQKSETAAHSLPQQTKKAESEGYLQEEKQKYYNHLLANAKKDLEVERQTITQLSFELSEFRRKYEETQKEVQDLNKLLCSQRKADVQHLEDDRQKTEKIQRLKEENDIAREKLEEEKKRSEELLSQVQFLYTSLLKHQEEQTRVALLEQQKQLRELAFTEPLVTFQGESENRVKAASPKSPTAALNESLVECPKCNIQYPATEHRDLLVHVEYCSK
;
A
#
# COMPACT_ATOMS: atom_id res chain seq x y z
N GLY A 1 42.38 93.86 -89.12
CA GLY A 1 43.22 93.60 -87.94
C GLY A 1 42.30 93.12 -86.83
N GLU A 2 42.59 91.94 -86.28
CA GLU A 2 41.81 91.19 -85.28
C GLU A 2 41.27 92.02 -84.09
N ALA A 3 41.91 93.14 -83.77
CA ALA A 3 41.48 94.06 -82.72
C ALA A 3 40.15 94.79 -83.02
N LEU A 4 39.85 95.12 -84.28
CA LEU A 4 38.61 95.82 -84.64
C LEU A 4 37.39 94.89 -84.50
N GLU A 5 37.55 93.63 -84.87
CA GLU A 5 36.50 92.61 -84.79
C GLU A 5 36.18 92.25 -83.33
N LYS A 6 37.20 92.13 -82.47
CA LYS A 6 37.01 91.95 -81.02
C LYS A 6 36.31 93.15 -80.38
N ASN A 7 36.60 94.37 -80.82
CA ASN A 7 35.92 95.58 -80.31
C ASN A 7 34.42 95.57 -80.68
N GLN A 8 34.10 95.15 -81.91
CA GLN A 8 32.71 95.00 -82.36
C GLN A 8 31.95 93.92 -81.58
N GLN A 9 32.60 92.79 -81.28
CA GLN A 9 32.02 91.75 -80.43
C GLN A 9 31.78 92.23 -78.99
N TRP A 10 32.70 93.00 -78.40
CA TRP A 10 32.52 93.61 -77.09
C TRP A 10 31.32 94.56 -77.04
N LEU A 11 31.14 95.38 -78.08
CA LEU A 11 30.00 96.30 -78.17
C LEU A 11 28.65 95.56 -78.23
N VAL A 12 28.57 94.48 -79.02
CA VAL A 12 27.35 93.66 -79.10
C VAL A 12 27.07 92.97 -77.77
N TYR A 13 28.09 92.45 -77.10
CA TYR A 13 27.95 91.85 -75.77
C TYR A 13 27.47 92.88 -74.74
N ASP A 14 28.02 94.09 -74.76
CA ASP A 14 27.63 95.16 -73.85
C ASP A 14 26.17 95.57 -74.03
N GLN A 15 25.72 95.72 -75.28
CA GLN A 15 24.32 96.01 -75.60
C GLN A 15 23.36 94.89 -75.17
N GLN A 16 23.73 93.62 -75.37
CA GLN A 16 22.92 92.48 -74.93
C GLN A 16 22.84 92.40 -73.40
N ARG A 17 23.96 92.64 -72.70
CA ARG A 17 24.00 92.69 -71.24
C ARG A 17 23.07 93.77 -70.70
N GLU A 18 23.12 94.98 -71.29
CA GLU A 18 22.23 96.07 -70.87
C GLU A 18 20.75 95.75 -71.10
N ALA A 19 20.40 95.16 -72.25
CA ALA A 19 19.01 94.79 -72.55
C ALA A 19 18.49 93.73 -71.55
N TYR A 20 19.31 92.74 -71.23
CA TYR A 20 18.96 91.70 -70.26
C TYR A 20 18.75 92.25 -68.84
N VAL A 21 19.65 93.12 -68.37
CA VAL A 21 19.53 93.76 -67.04
C VAL A 21 18.26 94.62 -66.97
N LYS A 22 17.95 95.40 -68.01
CA LYS A 22 16.70 96.18 -68.07
C LYS A 22 15.47 95.29 -68.00
N GLY A 23 15.49 94.12 -68.66
CA GLY A 23 14.40 93.14 -68.59
C GLY A 23 14.21 92.53 -67.20
N LEU A 24 15.30 92.19 -66.51
CA LEU A 24 15.24 91.69 -65.14
C LEU A 24 14.68 92.72 -64.16
N LEU A 25 15.10 93.98 -64.25
CA LEU A 25 14.60 95.06 -63.40
C LEU A 25 13.09 95.27 -63.58
N ALA A 26 12.59 95.25 -64.82
CA ALA A 26 11.16 95.33 -65.09
C ALA A 26 10.39 94.14 -64.46
N LYS A 27 10.98 92.95 -64.49
CA LYS A 27 10.34 91.76 -63.92
C LYS A 27 10.28 91.78 -62.40
N ILE A 28 11.36 92.24 -61.75
CA ILE A 28 11.42 92.42 -60.30
C ILE A 28 10.34 93.41 -59.87
N PHE A 29 10.24 94.55 -60.55
CA PHE A 29 9.23 95.57 -60.27
C PHE A 29 7.78 95.04 -60.42
N GLU A 30 7.48 94.27 -61.47
CA GLU A 30 6.17 93.63 -61.63
C GLU A 30 5.82 92.69 -60.46
N LEU A 31 6.80 91.90 -60.00
CA LEU A 31 6.60 90.93 -58.94
C LEU A 31 6.39 91.63 -57.59
N GLU A 32 7.16 92.69 -57.33
CA GLU A 32 7.00 93.54 -56.15
C GLU A 32 5.60 94.17 -56.12
N GLN A 33 5.13 94.76 -57.22
CA GLN A 33 3.79 95.33 -57.32
C GLN A 33 2.68 94.30 -57.10
N LYS A 34 2.84 93.08 -57.64
CA LYS A 34 1.90 91.97 -57.41
C LYS A 34 1.87 91.53 -55.95
N SER A 35 3.01 91.53 -55.26
CA SER A 35 3.08 91.18 -53.84
C SER A 35 2.43 92.26 -52.95
N GLU A 36 2.65 93.53 -53.26
CA GLU A 36 2.04 94.64 -52.52
C GLU A 36 0.53 94.70 -52.72
N THR A 37 0.05 94.50 -53.95
CA THR A 37 -1.40 94.42 -54.22
C THR A 37 -2.05 93.18 -53.59
N ALA A 38 -1.35 92.04 -53.51
CA ALA A 38 -1.83 90.86 -52.79
C ALA A 38 -1.88 91.10 -51.26
N ALA A 39 -0.93 91.84 -50.69
CA ALA A 39 -0.95 92.23 -49.29
C ALA A 39 -2.08 93.23 -48.97
N HIS A 40 -2.38 94.16 -49.89
CA HIS A 40 -3.41 95.19 -49.71
C HIS A 40 -4.84 94.71 -50.00
N SER A 41 -5.03 93.54 -50.63
CA SER A 41 -6.35 92.93 -50.86
C SER A 41 -6.83 92.03 -49.72
N LEU A 42 -6.06 91.90 -48.64
CA LEU A 42 -6.39 91.13 -47.44
C LEU A 42 -7.49 91.70 -46.50
N PRO A 43 -7.95 92.98 -46.55
CA PRO A 43 -8.96 93.46 -45.60
C PRO A 43 -10.42 92.98 -45.81
N GLN A 44 -10.77 92.32 -46.91
CA GLN A 44 -12.18 91.97 -47.22
C GLN A 44 -12.64 90.54 -46.81
N GLN A 45 -11.81 89.74 -46.14
CA GLN A 45 -12.19 88.37 -45.70
C GLN A 45 -12.68 88.24 -44.25
N THR A 46 -13.00 89.34 -43.56
CA THR A 46 -13.45 89.30 -42.16
C THR A 46 -14.87 88.72 -41.94
N LYS A 47 -15.63 88.36 -42.99
CA LYS A 47 -16.89 87.62 -42.86
C LYS A 47 -16.76 86.08 -43.06
N LYS A 48 -15.62 85.57 -43.52
CA LYS A 48 -15.35 84.11 -43.65
C LYS A 48 -14.71 83.50 -42.40
N ALA A 49 -13.98 84.30 -41.62
CA ALA A 49 -13.30 83.85 -40.41
C ALA A 49 -14.25 83.29 -39.33
N GLU A 50 -15.46 83.84 -39.19
CA GLU A 50 -16.47 83.32 -38.24
C GLU A 50 -17.08 81.99 -38.70
N SER A 51 -17.30 81.82 -40.01
CA SER A 51 -17.81 80.57 -40.59
C SER A 51 -16.76 79.45 -40.64
N GLU A 52 -15.49 79.76 -40.90
CA GLU A 52 -14.38 78.81 -40.84
C GLU A 52 -14.05 78.41 -39.39
N GLY A 53 -14.09 79.37 -38.45
CA GLY A 53 -13.94 79.10 -37.03
C GLY A 53 -15.01 78.15 -36.50
N TYR A 54 -16.27 78.38 -36.87
CA TYR A 54 -17.38 77.49 -36.50
C TYR A 54 -17.20 76.07 -37.05
N LEU A 55 -16.86 75.93 -38.34
CA LEU A 55 -16.57 74.63 -38.98
C LEU A 55 -15.37 73.91 -38.34
N GLN A 56 -14.35 74.64 -37.92
CA GLN A 56 -13.17 74.07 -37.25
C GLN A 56 -13.49 73.64 -35.82
N GLU A 57 -14.31 74.39 -35.09
CA GLU A 57 -14.77 74.05 -33.76
C GLU A 57 -15.69 72.80 -33.77
N GLU A 58 -16.54 72.67 -34.78
CA GLU A 58 -17.42 71.52 -34.97
C GLU A 58 -16.63 70.23 -35.31
N LYS A 59 -15.59 70.35 -36.14
CA LYS A 59 -14.62 69.26 -36.36
C LYS A 59 -13.89 68.88 -35.08
N GLN A 60 -13.44 69.85 -34.30
CA GLN A 60 -12.76 69.60 -33.02
C GLN A 60 -13.68 68.86 -32.04
N LYS A 61 -14.96 69.27 -31.95
CA LYS A 61 -15.98 68.57 -31.15
C LYS A 61 -16.18 67.13 -31.62
N TYR A 62 -16.25 66.89 -32.92
CA TYR A 62 -16.36 65.55 -33.49
C TYR A 62 -15.16 64.66 -33.12
N TYR A 63 -13.92 65.15 -33.29
CA TYR A 63 -12.72 64.40 -32.93
C TYR A 63 -12.62 64.13 -31.42
N ASN A 64 -12.94 65.12 -30.59
CA ASN A 64 -12.98 64.96 -29.14
C ASN A 64 -14.01 63.90 -28.71
N HIS A 65 -15.20 63.90 -29.33
CA HIS A 65 -16.24 62.90 -29.07
C HIS A 65 -15.80 61.50 -29.49
N LEU A 66 -15.22 61.34 -30.70
CA LEU A 66 -14.68 60.06 -31.16
C LEU A 66 -13.61 59.51 -30.22
N LEU A 67 -12.70 60.38 -29.77
CA LEU A 67 -11.62 60.01 -28.86
C LEU A 67 -12.13 59.65 -27.46
N ALA A 68 -13.18 60.32 -26.99
CA ALA A 68 -13.86 59.98 -25.74
C ALA A 68 -14.53 58.60 -25.81
N ASN A 69 -15.21 58.29 -26.92
CA ASN A 69 -15.81 56.96 -27.14
C ASN A 69 -14.75 55.87 -27.23
N ALA A 70 -13.69 56.06 -28.02
CA ALA A 70 -12.60 55.10 -28.11
C ALA A 70 -11.92 54.83 -26.76
N LYS A 71 -11.77 55.85 -25.91
CA LYS A 71 -11.27 55.67 -24.53
C LYS A 71 -12.23 54.87 -23.66
N LYS A 72 -13.54 55.11 -23.78
CA LYS A 72 -14.57 54.35 -23.05
C LYS A 72 -14.57 52.89 -23.48
N ASP A 73 -14.53 52.62 -24.77
CA ASP A 73 -14.50 51.26 -25.31
C ASP A 73 -13.23 50.52 -24.85
N LEU A 74 -12.06 51.17 -24.91
CA LEU A 74 -10.81 50.62 -24.39
C LEU A 74 -10.90 50.28 -22.90
N GLU A 75 -11.55 51.12 -22.11
CA GLU A 75 -11.74 50.88 -20.67
C GLU A 75 -12.67 49.68 -20.41
N VAL A 76 -13.74 49.52 -21.19
CA VAL A 76 -14.62 48.35 -21.12
C VAL A 76 -13.86 47.07 -21.49
N GLU A 77 -13.04 47.10 -22.53
CA GLU A 77 -12.18 45.97 -22.91
C GLU A 77 -11.18 45.63 -21.81
N ARG A 78 -10.55 46.63 -21.18
CA ARG A 78 -9.64 46.42 -20.04
C ARG A 78 -10.33 45.75 -18.86
N GLN A 79 -11.54 46.18 -18.52
CA GLN A 79 -12.34 45.57 -17.45
C GLN A 79 -12.71 44.13 -17.80
N THR A 80 -13.10 43.87 -19.05
CA THR A 80 -13.42 42.53 -19.55
C THR A 80 -12.21 41.61 -19.50
N ILE A 81 -11.04 42.07 -19.95
CA ILE A 81 -9.78 41.32 -19.87
C ILE A 81 -9.44 41.00 -18.41
N THR A 82 -9.61 41.95 -17.50
CA THR A 82 -9.35 41.74 -16.07
C THR A 82 -10.27 40.67 -15.48
N GLN A 83 -11.57 40.72 -15.81
CA GLN A 83 -12.56 39.75 -15.37
C GLN A 83 -12.24 38.34 -15.91
N LEU A 84 -11.98 38.22 -17.21
CA LEU A 84 -11.63 36.94 -17.83
C LEU A 84 -10.32 36.38 -17.29
N SER A 85 -9.34 37.24 -16.99
CA SER A 85 -8.07 36.81 -16.39
C SER A 85 -8.28 36.24 -14.98
N PHE A 86 -9.17 36.85 -14.19
CA PHE A 86 -9.56 36.33 -12.88
C PHE A 86 -10.27 34.97 -13.00
N GLU A 87 -11.25 34.86 -13.89
CA GLU A 87 -11.96 33.59 -14.13
C GLU A 87 -11.02 32.47 -14.58
N LEU A 88 -10.11 32.74 -15.53
CA LEU A 88 -9.09 31.79 -15.96
C LEU A 88 -8.17 31.34 -14.82
N SER A 89 -7.81 32.26 -13.92
CA SER A 89 -7.00 31.91 -12.75
C SER A 89 -7.75 30.99 -11.77
N GLU A 90 -9.04 31.22 -11.57
CA GLU A 90 -9.89 30.38 -10.73
C GLU A 90 -10.11 28.99 -11.34
N PHE A 91 -10.33 28.90 -12.65
CA PHE A 91 -10.41 27.60 -13.35
C PHE A 91 -9.09 26.84 -13.29
N ARG A 92 -7.96 27.52 -13.45
CA ARG A 92 -6.63 26.90 -13.31
C ARG A 92 -6.44 26.32 -11.91
N ARG A 93 -6.75 27.09 -10.87
CA ARG A 93 -6.66 26.62 -9.47
C ARG A 93 -7.51 25.38 -9.23
N LYS A 94 -8.77 25.38 -9.67
CA LYS A 94 -9.68 24.22 -9.56
C LYS A 94 -9.16 23.00 -10.32
N TYR A 95 -8.59 23.20 -11.50
CA TYR A 95 -7.97 22.12 -12.27
C TYR A 95 -6.78 21.52 -11.54
N GLU A 96 -5.89 22.36 -10.98
CA GLU A 96 -4.73 21.90 -10.20
C GLU A 96 -5.15 21.14 -8.93
N GLU A 97 -6.19 21.61 -8.23
CA GLU A 97 -6.77 20.93 -7.06
C GLU A 97 -7.33 19.56 -7.43
N THR A 98 -8.19 19.48 -8.45
CA THR A 98 -8.77 18.21 -8.91
C THR A 98 -7.70 17.26 -9.46
N GLN A 99 -6.68 17.77 -10.16
CA GLN A 99 -5.54 16.97 -10.61
C GLN A 99 -4.79 16.34 -9.43
N LYS A 100 -4.58 17.11 -8.35
CA LYS A 100 -3.94 16.61 -7.14
C LYS A 100 -4.80 15.55 -6.43
N GLU A 101 -6.11 15.79 -6.30
CA GLU A 101 -7.05 14.82 -5.73
C GLU A 101 -7.02 13.49 -6.49
N VAL A 102 -7.02 13.53 -7.83
CA VAL A 102 -6.91 12.33 -8.66
C VAL A 102 -5.59 11.59 -8.40
N GLN A 103 -4.47 12.30 -8.28
CA GLN A 103 -3.18 11.68 -7.97
C GLN A 103 -3.18 11.02 -6.59
N ASP A 104 -3.75 11.68 -5.58
CA ASP A 104 -3.79 11.17 -4.22
C ASP A 104 -4.74 9.96 -4.09
N LEU A 105 -5.89 10.00 -4.76
CA LEU A 105 -6.78 8.83 -4.89
C LEU A 105 -6.10 7.66 -5.60
N ASN A 106 -5.30 7.92 -6.64
CA ASN A 106 -4.57 6.87 -7.33
C ASN A 106 -3.51 6.22 -6.43
N LYS A 107 -2.78 7.01 -5.64
CA LYS A 107 -1.83 6.48 -4.62
C LYS A 107 -2.55 5.62 -3.58
N LEU A 108 -3.73 6.06 -3.13
CA LEU A 108 -4.54 5.32 -2.17
C LEU A 108 -5.02 3.99 -2.77
N LEU A 109 -5.52 4.02 -4.01
CA LEU A 109 -5.95 2.82 -4.74
C LEU A 109 -4.81 1.82 -4.95
N CYS A 110 -3.61 2.30 -5.29
CA CYS A 110 -2.42 1.44 -5.37
C CYS A 110 -2.08 0.81 -4.02
N SER A 111 -2.18 1.56 -2.93
CA SER A 111 -1.93 1.05 -1.58
C SER A 111 -2.96 0.00 -1.18
N GLN A 112 -4.24 0.26 -1.46
CA GLN A 112 -5.33 -0.69 -1.22
C GLN A 112 -5.14 -1.99 -1.99
N ARG A 113 -4.86 -1.92 -3.29
CA ARG A 113 -4.62 -3.11 -4.12
C ARG A 113 -3.46 -3.96 -3.60
N LYS A 114 -2.39 -3.33 -3.11
CA LYS A 114 -1.27 -4.05 -2.51
C LYS A 114 -1.68 -4.77 -1.22
N ALA A 115 -2.46 -4.11 -0.36
CA ALA A 115 -2.98 -4.71 0.85
C ALA A 115 -3.91 -5.91 0.53
N ASP A 116 -4.79 -5.77 -0.46
CA ASP A 116 -5.69 -6.84 -0.87
C ASP A 116 -4.93 -8.06 -1.42
N VAL A 117 -3.92 -7.83 -2.27
CA VAL A 117 -3.05 -8.91 -2.78
C VAL A 117 -2.31 -9.61 -1.64
N GLN A 118 -1.75 -8.85 -0.70
CA GLN A 118 -1.06 -9.44 0.45
C GLN A 118 -2.02 -10.29 1.30
N HIS A 119 -3.24 -9.81 1.55
CA HIS A 119 -4.25 -10.54 2.31
C HIS A 119 -4.63 -11.85 1.62
N LEU A 120 -4.84 -11.84 0.30
CA LEU A 120 -5.14 -13.04 -0.47
C LEU A 120 -3.97 -14.05 -0.44
N GLU A 121 -2.73 -13.57 -0.50
CA GLU A 121 -1.54 -14.42 -0.41
C GLU A 121 -1.43 -15.06 0.98
N ASP A 122 -1.67 -14.31 2.05
CA ASP A 122 -1.67 -14.81 3.43
C ASP A 122 -2.75 -15.88 3.63
N ASP A 123 -3.95 -15.65 3.09
CA ASP A 123 -5.06 -16.62 3.18
C ASP A 123 -4.80 -17.88 2.36
N ARG A 124 -4.14 -17.75 1.20
CA ARG A 124 -3.65 -18.91 0.43
C ARG A 124 -2.67 -19.73 1.26
N GLN A 125 -1.67 -19.09 1.88
CA GLN A 125 -0.68 -19.76 2.72
C GLN A 125 -1.31 -20.46 3.94
N LYS A 126 -2.29 -19.82 4.60
CA LYS A 126 -3.05 -20.45 5.69
C LYS A 126 -3.80 -21.69 5.20
N THR A 127 -4.44 -21.60 4.04
CA THR A 127 -5.18 -22.73 3.43
C THR A 127 -4.25 -23.89 3.13
N GLU A 128 -3.08 -23.64 2.53
CA GLU A 128 -2.06 -24.66 2.27
C GLU A 128 -1.54 -25.30 3.58
N LYS A 129 -1.34 -24.49 4.63
CA LYS A 129 -0.93 -25.00 5.95
C LYS A 129 -2.00 -25.90 6.56
N ILE A 130 -3.27 -25.51 6.47
CA ILE A 130 -4.40 -26.33 6.93
C ILE A 130 -4.44 -27.65 6.18
N GLN A 131 -4.23 -27.63 4.85
CA GLN A 131 -4.22 -28.84 4.04
C GLN A 131 -3.10 -29.80 4.43
N ARG A 132 -1.86 -29.30 4.62
CA ARG A 132 -0.74 -30.12 5.12
C ARG A 132 -1.04 -30.74 6.49
N LEU A 133 -1.56 -29.94 7.42
CA LEU A 133 -1.92 -30.44 8.76
C LEU A 133 -3.04 -31.49 8.71
N LYS A 134 -3.99 -31.37 7.77
CA LYS A 134 -5.01 -32.41 7.57
C LYS A 134 -4.40 -33.72 7.11
N GLU A 135 -3.51 -33.67 6.12
CA GLU A 135 -2.80 -34.85 5.62
C GLU A 135 -1.96 -35.52 6.72
N GLU A 136 -1.21 -34.72 7.49
CA GLU A 136 -0.46 -35.22 8.65
C GLU A 136 -1.38 -35.86 9.71
N ASN A 137 -2.54 -35.25 9.98
CA ASN A 137 -3.52 -35.78 10.92
C ASN A 137 -4.14 -37.10 10.43
N ASP A 138 -4.45 -37.20 9.14
CA ASP A 138 -5.00 -38.41 8.53
C ASP A 138 -3.98 -39.56 8.60
N ILE A 139 -2.70 -39.31 8.29
CA ILE A 139 -1.61 -40.29 8.44
C ILE A 139 -1.45 -40.73 9.91
N ALA A 140 -1.49 -39.78 10.85
CA ALA A 140 -1.38 -40.10 12.27
C ALA A 140 -2.55 -40.96 12.76
N ARG A 141 -3.77 -40.68 12.26
CA ARG A 141 -4.96 -41.47 12.56
C ARG A 141 -4.86 -42.89 12.01
N GLU A 142 -4.37 -43.06 10.78
CA GLU A 142 -4.16 -44.40 10.19
C GLU A 142 -3.17 -45.23 11.03
N LYS A 143 -2.01 -44.65 11.38
CA LYS A 143 -1.03 -45.31 12.26
C LYS A 143 -1.60 -45.69 13.62
N LEU A 144 -2.45 -44.84 14.18
CA LEU A 144 -3.12 -45.13 15.45
C LEU A 144 -4.07 -46.32 15.32
N GLU A 145 -4.84 -46.40 14.24
CA GLU A 145 -5.73 -47.54 13.99
C GLU A 145 -4.96 -48.83 13.73
N GLU A 146 -3.81 -48.77 13.06
CA GLU A 146 -2.91 -49.92 12.92
C GLU A 146 -2.39 -50.41 14.27
N GLU A 147 -1.94 -49.51 15.14
CA GLU A 147 -1.47 -49.92 16.47
C GLU A 147 -2.60 -50.42 17.38
N LYS A 148 -3.82 -49.89 17.25
CA LYS A 148 -4.98 -50.46 17.94
C LYS A 148 -5.21 -51.91 17.52
N LYS A 149 -5.19 -52.21 16.22
CA LYS A 149 -5.32 -53.59 15.72
C LYS A 149 -4.21 -54.50 16.23
N ARG A 150 -2.96 -54.05 16.18
CA ARG A 150 -1.81 -54.81 16.74
C ARG A 150 -1.98 -55.07 18.24
N SER A 151 -2.47 -54.09 18.98
CA SER A 151 -2.76 -54.21 20.41
C SER A 151 -3.88 -55.22 20.68
N GLU A 152 -4.97 -55.19 19.92
CA GLU A 152 -6.08 -56.15 20.02
C GLU A 152 -5.65 -57.58 19.68
N GLU A 153 -4.82 -57.75 18.65
CA GLU A 153 -4.22 -59.03 18.28
C GLU A 153 -3.32 -59.58 19.40
N LEU A 154 -2.48 -58.72 19.98
CA LEU A 154 -1.62 -59.10 21.10
C LEU A 154 -2.44 -59.47 22.33
N LEU A 155 -3.49 -58.71 22.64
CA LEU A 155 -4.41 -59.02 23.74
C LEU A 155 -5.06 -60.40 23.55
N SER A 156 -5.49 -60.71 22.32
CA SER A 156 -6.07 -62.02 21.98
C SER A 156 -5.06 -63.16 22.17
N GLN A 157 -3.79 -62.95 21.80
CA GLN A 157 -2.71 -63.91 22.03
C GLN A 157 -2.45 -64.12 23.53
N VAL A 158 -2.38 -63.05 24.31
CA VAL A 158 -2.19 -63.13 25.77
C VAL A 158 -3.35 -63.89 26.43
N GLN A 159 -4.60 -63.61 26.02
CA GLN A 159 -5.77 -64.31 26.54
C GLN A 159 -5.75 -65.81 26.19
N PHE A 160 -5.34 -66.16 24.98
CA PHE A 160 -5.17 -67.56 24.56
C PHE A 160 -4.11 -68.28 25.40
N LEU A 161 -2.95 -67.65 25.61
CA LEU A 161 -1.87 -68.21 26.44
C LEU A 161 -2.32 -68.38 27.89
N TYR A 162 -3.00 -67.38 28.46
CA TYR A 162 -3.54 -67.45 29.82
C TYR A 162 -4.52 -68.62 29.97
N THR A 163 -5.44 -68.78 29.03
CA THR A 163 -6.43 -69.87 29.04
C THR A 163 -5.76 -71.25 28.89
N SER A 164 -4.76 -71.34 28.01
CA SER A 164 -4.02 -72.59 27.78
C SER A 164 -3.18 -72.98 29.00
N LEU A 165 -2.56 -72.00 29.65
CA LEU A 165 -1.81 -72.20 30.89
C LEU A 165 -2.71 -72.72 32.02
N LEU A 166 -3.91 -72.15 32.17
CA LEU A 166 -4.89 -72.60 33.16
C LEU A 166 -5.27 -74.07 32.94
N LYS A 167 -5.60 -74.44 31.69
CA LYS A 167 -5.91 -75.84 31.34
C LYS A 167 -4.73 -76.78 31.60
N HIS A 168 -3.52 -76.34 31.28
CA HIS A 168 -2.32 -77.15 31.55
C HIS A 168 -2.12 -77.36 33.06
N GLN A 169 -2.39 -76.35 33.89
CA GLN A 169 -2.32 -76.47 35.35
C GLN A 169 -3.38 -77.42 35.92
N GLU A 170 -4.61 -77.38 35.40
CA GLU A 170 -5.67 -78.35 35.74
C GLU A 170 -5.24 -79.78 35.38
N GLU A 171 -4.65 -79.97 34.21
CA GLU A 171 -4.20 -81.28 33.75
C GLU A 171 -2.98 -81.79 34.54
N GLN A 172 -2.02 -80.93 34.87
CA GLN A 172 -0.91 -81.26 35.78
C GLN A 172 -1.42 -81.69 37.16
N THR A 173 -2.43 -81.00 37.70
CA THR A 173 -3.06 -81.37 38.98
C THR A 173 -3.72 -82.74 38.90
N ARG A 174 -4.42 -83.02 37.80
CA ARG A 174 -5.04 -84.33 37.55
C ARG A 174 -4.00 -85.44 37.43
N VAL A 175 -2.91 -85.21 36.71
CA VAL A 175 -1.80 -86.17 36.57
C VAL A 175 -1.17 -86.45 37.94
N ALA A 176 -0.87 -85.43 38.74
CA ALA A 176 -0.29 -85.59 40.07
C ALA A 176 -1.19 -86.44 41.00
N LEU A 177 -2.52 -86.24 40.95
CA LEU A 177 -3.47 -87.06 41.71
C LEU A 177 -3.48 -88.53 41.26
N LEU A 178 -3.45 -88.77 39.94
CA LEU A 178 -3.39 -90.13 39.39
C LEU A 178 -2.06 -90.83 39.74
N GLU A 179 -0.95 -90.11 39.69
CA GLU A 179 0.36 -90.62 40.11
C GLU A 179 0.37 -90.99 41.59
N GLN A 180 -0.20 -90.16 42.47
CA GLN A 180 -0.34 -90.48 43.88
C GLN A 180 -1.20 -91.75 44.10
N GLN A 181 -2.31 -91.89 43.38
CA GLN A 181 -3.15 -93.08 43.46
C GLN A 181 -2.41 -94.33 42.98
N LYS A 182 -1.61 -94.22 41.92
CA LYS A 182 -0.75 -95.32 41.43
C LYS A 182 0.27 -95.72 42.50
N GLN A 183 1.00 -94.77 43.08
CA GLN A 183 1.96 -95.03 44.14
C GLN A 183 1.33 -95.70 45.36
N LEU A 184 0.13 -95.25 45.79
CA LEU A 184 -0.61 -95.87 46.88
C LEU A 184 -1.03 -97.32 46.57
N ARG A 185 -1.43 -97.62 45.33
CA ARG A 185 -1.73 -99.00 44.91
C ARG A 185 -0.49 -99.87 44.83
N GLU A 186 0.65 -99.33 44.39
CA GLU A 186 1.94 -100.02 44.37
C GLU A 186 2.43 -100.34 45.80
N LEU A 187 2.27 -99.39 46.74
CA LEU A 187 2.53 -99.59 48.17
C LEU A 187 1.57 -100.63 48.79
N ALA A 188 0.28 -100.63 48.40
CA ALA A 188 -0.70 -101.61 48.89
C ALA A 188 -0.47 -103.04 48.36
N PHE A 189 0.29 -103.22 47.28
CA PHE A 189 0.69 -104.53 46.75
C PHE A 189 1.98 -105.08 47.37
N THR A 190 2.67 -104.29 48.20
CA THR A 190 3.91 -104.67 48.88
C THR A 190 3.80 -104.36 50.37
N GLU A 191 3.06 -105.18 51.12
CA GLU A 191 3.16 -105.20 52.59
C GLU A 191 3.89 -106.47 53.04
N PRO A 192 4.90 -106.32 53.93
CA PRO A 192 4.57 -106.56 55.33
C PRO A 192 5.13 -105.52 56.33
N LEU A 193 4.26 -105.14 57.27
CA LEU A 193 4.45 -104.90 58.72
C LEU A 193 5.90 -104.78 59.23
N VAL A 194 6.30 -103.62 59.81
CA VAL A 194 6.95 -103.54 61.15
C VAL A 194 6.72 -102.15 61.82
N THR A 195 6.54 -102.24 63.13
CA THR A 195 6.36 -101.31 64.24
C THR A 195 7.40 -100.20 64.50
N PHE A 196 6.89 -99.13 65.15
CA PHE A 196 7.40 -98.36 66.30
C PHE A 196 8.53 -97.29 66.18
N GLN A 197 8.15 -96.12 66.72
CA GLN A 197 8.90 -95.15 67.57
C GLN A 197 10.07 -94.33 67.00
N GLY A 198 10.09 -93.05 67.35
CA GLY A 198 11.29 -92.20 67.31
C GLY A 198 10.97 -90.71 67.38
N GLU A 199 11.46 -90.06 68.41
CA GLU A 199 11.10 -88.73 68.90
C GLU A 199 11.85 -87.56 68.22
N SER A 200 11.41 -86.35 68.60
CA SER A 200 12.20 -85.14 68.89
C SER A 200 12.48 -84.11 67.78
N GLU A 201 11.97 -82.91 68.08
CA GLU A 201 12.62 -81.60 68.03
C GLU A 201 13.53 -81.24 66.84
N ASN A 202 13.13 -80.23 66.06
CA ASN A 202 13.85 -78.95 66.14
C ASN A 202 13.15 -77.77 65.45
N ARG A 203 13.18 -76.68 66.20
CA ARG A 203 12.85 -75.29 65.92
C ARG A 203 13.78 -74.68 64.86
N VAL A 204 13.29 -74.14 63.75
CA VAL A 204 13.85 -72.91 63.12
C VAL A 204 12.75 -72.13 62.40
N LYS A 205 12.78 -70.83 62.67
CA LYS A 205 11.97 -69.73 62.15
C LYS A 205 12.00 -69.65 60.62
N ALA A 206 10.85 -69.35 60.01
CA ALA A 206 10.82 -68.62 58.75
C ALA A 206 9.77 -67.52 58.87
N ALA A 207 10.27 -66.29 58.76
CA ALA A 207 9.51 -65.06 58.89
C ALA A 207 8.43 -64.94 57.80
N SER A 208 7.28 -64.40 58.17
CA SER A 208 6.39 -63.75 57.21
C SER A 208 7.12 -62.61 56.48
N PRO A 209 7.10 -62.58 55.14
CA PRO A 209 7.07 -61.35 54.39
C PRO A 209 5.58 -60.97 54.27
N LYS A 210 5.08 -60.09 55.13
CA LYS A 210 4.82 -58.68 54.77
C LYS A 210 4.35 -58.54 53.33
N SER A 211 3.05 -58.32 53.19
CA SER A 211 2.48 -57.53 52.10
C SER A 211 3.33 -56.26 51.87
N PRO A 212 3.79 -55.98 50.65
CA PRO A 212 4.04 -54.61 50.24
C PRO A 212 2.74 -54.11 49.63
N THR A 213 2.08 -53.30 50.45
CA THR A 213 1.24 -52.17 50.07
C THR A 213 1.61 -51.60 48.70
N ALA A 214 0.57 -51.23 47.95
CA ALA A 214 0.66 -50.41 46.75
C ALA A 214 1.75 -49.34 46.85
N ALA A 215 2.87 -49.55 46.17
CA ALA A 215 3.78 -48.48 45.83
C ALA A 215 3.23 -47.83 44.56
N LEU A 216 2.21 -46.98 44.72
CA LEU A 216 1.97 -45.95 43.72
C LEU A 216 3.24 -45.12 43.66
N ASN A 217 3.77 -44.96 42.45
CA ASN A 217 4.89 -44.09 42.16
C ASN A 217 4.48 -42.65 42.54
N GLU A 218 4.82 -42.21 43.75
CA GLU A 218 4.59 -40.85 44.25
C GLU A 218 5.58 -39.87 43.60
N SER A 219 5.58 -39.81 42.27
CA SER A 219 6.26 -38.76 41.55
C SER A 219 5.50 -37.46 41.82
N LEU A 220 6.14 -36.48 42.45
CA LEU A 220 5.59 -35.14 42.65
C LEU A 220 5.97 -34.27 41.44
N VAL A 221 5.04 -33.47 40.96
CA VAL A 221 5.23 -32.52 39.85
C VAL A 221 4.96 -31.12 40.38
N GLU A 222 5.84 -30.19 40.04
CA GLU A 222 5.80 -28.83 40.56
C GLU A 222 5.18 -27.85 39.56
N CYS A 223 4.41 -26.89 40.07
CA CYS A 223 3.99 -25.74 39.28
C CYS A 223 5.20 -24.83 39.02
N PRO A 224 5.58 -24.56 37.76
CA PRO A 224 6.78 -23.78 37.42
C PRO A 224 6.69 -22.30 37.79
N LYS A 225 5.52 -21.83 38.25
CA LYS A 225 5.28 -20.43 38.61
C LYS A 225 5.39 -20.16 40.12
N CYS A 226 4.98 -21.12 40.97
CA CYS A 226 4.89 -20.93 42.42
C CYS A 226 5.49 -22.08 43.25
N ASN A 227 6.08 -23.11 42.60
CA ASN A 227 6.70 -24.28 43.22
C ASN A 227 5.80 -25.12 44.15
N ILE A 228 4.48 -25.00 44.04
CA ILE A 228 3.57 -25.90 44.75
C ILE A 228 3.65 -27.29 44.12
N GLN A 229 3.81 -28.30 44.97
CA GLN A 229 3.95 -29.71 44.60
C GLN A 229 2.59 -30.41 44.53
N TYR A 230 2.40 -31.18 43.46
CA TYR A 230 1.19 -31.98 43.23
C TYR A 230 1.57 -33.44 42.95
N PRO A 231 0.79 -34.44 43.42
CA PRO A 231 0.98 -35.83 43.02
C PRO A 231 0.80 -36.02 41.51
N ALA A 232 1.68 -36.76 40.83
CA ALA A 232 1.57 -37.03 39.39
C ALA A 232 0.28 -37.77 39.00
N THR A 233 -0.34 -38.48 39.96
CA THR A 233 -1.63 -39.13 39.79
C THR A 233 -2.80 -38.14 39.66
N GLU A 234 -2.61 -36.89 40.07
CA GLU A 234 -3.63 -35.82 40.08
C GLU A 234 -3.23 -34.66 39.13
N HIS A 235 -2.74 -35.00 37.93
CA HIS A 235 -2.32 -34.03 36.91
C HIS A 235 -3.41 -33.01 36.51
N ARG A 236 -4.69 -33.37 36.66
CA ARG A 236 -5.81 -32.43 36.39
C ARG A 236 -5.80 -31.24 37.34
N ASP A 237 -5.47 -31.45 38.62
CA ASP A 237 -5.49 -30.40 39.63
C ASP A 237 -4.30 -29.43 39.46
N LEU A 238 -3.16 -29.94 39.01
CA LEU A 238 -2.02 -29.11 38.59
C LEU A 238 -2.38 -28.24 37.37
N LEU A 239 -3.05 -28.79 36.35
CA LEU A 239 -3.42 -28.01 35.16
C LEU A 239 -4.37 -26.85 35.50
N VAL A 240 -5.41 -27.13 36.32
CA VAL A 240 -6.32 -26.11 36.81
C VAL A 240 -5.56 -25.05 37.62
N HIS A 241 -4.63 -25.47 38.47
CA HIS A 241 -3.80 -24.54 39.23
C HIS A 241 -2.95 -23.64 38.30
N VAL A 242 -2.31 -24.20 37.28
CA VAL A 242 -1.43 -23.45 36.35
C VAL A 242 -2.20 -22.39 35.55
N GLU A 243 -3.49 -22.62 35.25
CA GLU A 243 -4.36 -21.68 34.54
C GLU A 243 -4.64 -20.40 35.34
N TYR A 244 -4.84 -20.49 36.65
CA TYR A 244 -5.13 -19.34 37.52
C TYR A 244 -3.92 -18.82 38.29
N CYS A 245 -2.80 -19.55 38.30
CA CYS A 245 -1.56 -19.13 38.94
C CYS A 245 -0.96 -17.92 38.20
N SER A 246 -1.17 -16.74 38.78
CA SER A 246 -0.51 -15.47 38.44
C SER A 246 0.52 -15.15 39.52
N LYS A 247 1.71 -14.71 39.09
CA LYS A 247 2.96 -14.56 39.88
C LYS A 247 2.80 -14.15 41.34
#